data_AF-A0A2V7J8I3-F1
#
_entry.id   AF-A0A2V7J8I3-F1
#
_cell.length_a   1.000
_cell.length_b   1.000
_cell.length_c   1.000
_cell.angle_alpha   90.00
_cell.angle_beta   90.00
_cell.angle_gamma   90.00
#
_symmetry.space_group_name_H-M   'P 1'
#
loop_
_entity.id
_entity.type
_entity.pdbx_description
1 polymer ?
#
loop_
_entity_poly.entity_id
_entity_poly.type
_entity_poly.pdbx_seq_one_letter_code
_entity_poly.pdbx_strand_id
1 'polypeptide(L)'
;MALEWRDRAALGGALLVAAACVRLGVWQLDRLRQRRERNAQVLARLSQPPLPVTGALSADSARDRRLSARGVYDYAHERLWYGQSYEGVPGVDLVTPLRLPDGVAVFVDRGWAPSPDAYHV
;
A
#
# COMPACT_ATOMS: atom_id res chain seq x y z
N MET A 1 -43.53 19.56 37.63
CA MET A 1 -42.22 18.88 37.71
C MET A 1 -41.17 19.85 37.19
N ALA A 2 -40.45 20.53 38.07
CA ALA A 2 -39.35 21.40 37.67
C ALA A 2 -38.12 20.51 37.40
N LEU A 3 -37.43 20.74 36.28
CA LEU A 3 -36.24 19.99 35.94
C LEU A 3 -35.10 20.37 36.90
N GLU A 4 -34.57 19.40 37.63
CA GLU A 4 -33.43 19.62 38.52
C GLU A 4 -32.18 19.95 37.70
N TRP A 5 -31.20 20.64 38.31
CA TRP A 5 -29.98 21.04 37.60
C TRP A 5 -29.21 19.84 37.03
N ARG A 6 -29.33 18.68 37.70
CA ARG A 6 -28.73 17.40 37.30
C ARG A 6 -29.32 16.88 35.99
N ASP A 7 -30.63 16.99 35.81
CA ASP A 7 -31.33 16.57 34.59
C ASP A 7 -30.95 17.48 33.42
N ARG A 8 -30.83 18.79 33.67
CA ARG A 8 -30.34 19.76 32.68
C ARG A 8 -28.91 19.46 32.27
N ALA A 9 -28.03 19.14 33.23
CA ALA A 9 -26.65 18.77 32.96
C ALA A 9 -26.57 17.45 32.16
N ALA A 10 -27.37 16.44 32.51
CA ALA A 10 -27.44 15.18 31.80
C ALA A 10 -27.93 15.35 30.36
N LEU A 11 -28.99 16.13 30.15
CA LEU A 11 -29.48 16.46 28.80
C LEU A 11 -28.44 17.22 27.98
N GLY A 12 -27.77 18.21 28.58
CA GLY A 12 -26.67 18.92 27.92
C GLY A 12 -25.53 17.99 27.52
N GLY A 13 -25.11 17.10 28.41
CA GLY A 13 -24.10 16.09 28.13
C GLY A 13 -24.51 15.13 27.00
N ALA A 14 -25.75 14.64 27.04
CA ALA A 14 -26.29 13.76 26.00
C ALA A 14 -26.31 14.46 24.63
N LEU A 15 -26.72 15.73 24.56
CA LEU A 15 -26.71 16.52 23.33
C LEU A 15 -25.29 16.77 22.80
N LEU A 16 -24.33 17.03 23.69
CA LEU A 16 -22.92 17.18 23.29
C LEU A 16 -22.35 15.88 22.70
N VAL A 17 -22.62 14.74 23.34
CA VAL A 17 -22.20 13.43 22.84
C VAL A 17 -22.87 13.13 21.50
N ALA A 18 -24.17 13.37 21.37
CA ALA A 18 -24.89 13.18 20.11
C ALA A 18 -24.30 14.05 18.99
N ALA A 19 -24.03 15.32 19.25
CA ALA A 19 -23.41 16.23 18.29
C ALA A 19 -22.00 15.76 17.88
N ALA A 20 -21.20 15.26 18.84
CA ALA A 20 -19.89 14.69 18.55
C ALA A 20 -20.00 13.44 17.66
N CYS A 21 -20.93 12.52 17.95
CA CYS A 21 -21.17 11.34 17.13
C CYS A 21 -21.59 11.69 15.71
N VAL A 22 -22.49 12.67 15.52
CA VAL A 22 -22.90 13.15 14.19
C VAL A 22 -21.70 13.73 13.44
N ARG A 23 -20.89 14.57 14.09
CA ARG A 23 -19.68 15.14 13.48
C ARG A 23 -18.68 14.07 13.06
N LEU A 24 -18.50 13.04 13.88
CA LEU A 24 -17.65 11.90 13.56
C LEU A 24 -18.22 11.06 12.41
N GLY A 25 -19.54 10.89 12.33
CA GLY A 25 -20.21 10.23 11.21
C GLY A 25 -19.95 10.96 9.89
N VAL A 26 -20.07 12.30 9.88
CA VAL A 26 -19.71 13.12 8.70
C VAL A 26 -18.25 12.94 8.34
N TRP A 27 -17.34 12.98 9.32
CA TRP A 27 -15.91 12.75 9.09
C TRP A 27 -15.61 11.37 8.50
N GLN A 28 -16.32 10.32 8.94
CA GLN A 28 -16.16 8.98 8.37
C GLN A 28 -16.56 8.95 6.88
N LEU A 29 -17.64 9.63 6.50
CA LEU A 29 -18.07 9.75 5.10
C LEU A 29 -17.06 10.53 4.26
N ASP A 30 -16.53 11.63 4.78
CA ASP A 30 -15.47 12.40 4.11
C ASP A 30 -14.21 11.54 3.90
N ARG A 31 -13.82 10.78 4.93
CA ARG A 31 -12.66 9.89 4.85
C ARG A 31 -12.89 8.76 3.84
N LEU A 32 -14.11 8.22 3.76
CA LEU A 32 -14.50 7.26 2.75
C LEU A 32 -14.40 7.87 1.34
N ARG A 33 -14.86 9.10 1.14
CA ARG A 33 -14.77 9.80 -0.15
C ARG A 33 -13.32 9.96 -0.59
N GLN A 34 -12.44 10.44 0.30
CA GLN A 34 -11.00 10.56 0.03
C GLN A 34 -10.38 9.22 -0.39
N ARG A 35 -10.72 8.12 0.30
CA ARG A 35 -10.25 6.78 -0.06
C ARG A 35 -10.75 6.34 -1.43
N ARG A 36 -12.03 6.58 -1.74
CA ARG A 36 -12.63 6.27 -3.05
C ARG A 36 -11.97 7.05 -4.18
N GLU A 37 -11.74 8.35 -4.00
CA GLU A 37 -11.06 9.20 -4.97
C GLU A 37 -9.64 8.70 -5.25
N ARG A 38 -8.86 8.39 -4.21
CA ARG A 38 -7.51 7.84 -4.36
C ARG A 38 -7.53 6.47 -5.07
N ASN A 39 -8.45 5.58 -4.69
CA ASN A 39 -8.59 4.28 -5.34
C ASN A 39 -8.98 4.44 -6.82
N ALA A 40 -9.88 5.37 -7.14
CA ALA A 40 -10.27 5.64 -8.52
C ALA A 40 -9.08 6.12 -9.36
N GLN A 41 -8.20 6.98 -8.82
CA GLN A 41 -6.98 7.41 -9.50
C GLN A 41 -6.01 6.24 -9.75
N VAL A 42 -5.81 5.38 -8.75
CA VAL A 42 -4.96 4.19 -8.87
C VAL A 42 -5.53 3.23 -9.92
N LEU A 43 -6.82 2.92 -9.86
CA LEU A 43 -7.49 2.05 -10.82
C LEU A 43 -7.43 2.60 -12.25
N ALA A 44 -7.65 3.90 -12.42
CA ALA A 44 -7.57 4.56 -13.71
C ALA A 44 -6.16 4.51 -14.32
N ARG A 45 -5.10 4.52 -13.50
CA ARG A 45 -3.73 4.31 -13.97
C ARG A 45 -3.45 2.84 -14.26
N LEU A 46 -3.90 1.92 -13.41
CA LEU A 46 -3.72 0.48 -13.60
C LEU A 46 -4.47 -0.08 -14.83
N SER A 47 -5.55 0.57 -15.25
CA SER A 47 -6.32 0.21 -16.45
C SER A 47 -5.70 0.69 -17.76
N GLN A 48 -4.67 1.57 -17.70
CA GLN A 48 -3.98 2.02 -18.90
C GLN A 48 -3.14 0.88 -19.49
N PRO A 49 -2.86 0.92 -20.80
CA PRO A 49 -1.95 -0.04 -21.43
C PRO A 49 -0.61 -0.11 -20.68
N PRO A 50 -0.03 -1.32 -20.54
CA PRO A 50 1.27 -1.50 -19.92
C PRO A 50 2.32 -0.61 -20.58
N LEU A 51 3.07 0.14 -19.77
CA LEU A 51 4.12 1.03 -20.24
C LEU A 51 5.44 0.24 -20.36
N PRO A 52 6.13 0.25 -21.51
CA PRO A 52 7.43 -0.38 -21.63
C PRO A 52 8.45 0.33 -20.74
N VAL A 53 9.21 -0.43 -19.97
CA VAL A 53 10.32 0.10 -19.16
C VAL A 53 11.52 0.36 -20.06
N THR A 54 12.05 1.57 -19.97
CA THR A 54 13.27 2.02 -20.66
C THR A 54 14.11 2.84 -19.67
N GLY A 55 15.39 3.01 -19.96
CA GLY A 55 16.30 3.79 -19.11
C GLY A 55 15.88 5.23 -18.81
N ALA A 56 14.98 5.82 -19.60
CA ALA A 56 14.51 7.20 -19.44
C ALA A 56 13.19 7.32 -18.64
N LEU A 57 12.62 6.21 -18.16
CA LEU A 57 11.32 6.22 -17.50
C LEU A 57 11.40 6.86 -16.11
N SER A 58 10.66 7.95 -15.89
CA SER A 58 10.59 8.59 -14.57
C SER A 58 9.70 7.80 -13.59
N ALA A 59 10.02 7.89 -12.29
CA ALA A 59 9.24 7.24 -11.23
C ALA A 59 7.78 7.72 -11.19
N ASP A 60 7.53 9.00 -11.46
CA ASP A 60 6.17 9.55 -11.46
C ASP A 60 5.34 9.04 -12.64
N SER A 61 5.96 8.84 -13.81
CA SER A 61 5.32 8.23 -14.98
C SER A 61 4.99 6.75 -14.76
N ALA A 62 5.81 6.04 -13.97
CA ALA A 62 5.63 4.63 -13.63
C ALA A 62 4.63 4.37 -12.49
N ARG A 63 4.37 5.37 -11.63
CA ARG A 63 3.52 5.22 -10.45
C ARG A 63 2.10 4.77 -10.82
N ASP A 64 1.62 3.74 -10.12
CA ASP A 64 0.29 3.12 -10.28
C ASP A 64 0.00 2.61 -11.71
N ARG A 65 1.03 2.40 -12.56
CA ARG A 65 0.90 1.87 -13.92
C ARG A 65 1.34 0.41 -13.96
N ARG A 66 0.71 -0.37 -14.85
CA ARG A 66 1.29 -1.64 -15.28
C ARG A 66 2.52 -1.36 -16.13
N LEU A 67 3.61 -2.06 -15.86
CA LEU A 67 4.86 -1.94 -16.61
C LEU A 67 5.16 -3.24 -17.35
N SER A 68 5.82 -3.14 -18.50
CA SER A 68 6.30 -4.28 -19.28
C SER A 68 7.78 -4.11 -19.53
N ALA A 69 8.58 -5.13 -19.23
CA ALA A 69 10.01 -5.13 -19.48
C ALA A 69 10.40 -6.47 -20.11
N ARG A 70 11.40 -6.45 -20.98
CA ARG A 70 12.03 -7.64 -21.55
C ARG A 70 13.53 -7.53 -21.36
N GLY A 71 14.14 -8.62 -20.91
CA GLY A 71 15.55 -8.63 -20.58
C GLY A 71 16.00 -10.01 -20.12
N VAL A 72 17.21 -10.07 -19.57
CA VAL A 72 17.80 -11.28 -18.98
C VAL A 72 18.10 -11.03 -17.52
N TYR A 73 17.72 -11.96 -16.64
CA TYR A 73 18.03 -11.87 -15.23
C TYR A 73 19.52 -12.06 -14.98
N ASP A 74 20.10 -11.17 -14.17
CA ASP A 74 21.49 -11.20 -13.72
C ASP A 74 21.57 -11.80 -12.31
N TYR A 75 21.55 -13.13 -12.24
CA TYR A 75 21.62 -13.87 -10.98
C TYR A 75 22.93 -13.70 -10.22
N ALA A 76 24.02 -13.30 -10.90
CA ALA A 76 25.29 -13.05 -10.26
C ALA A 76 25.23 -11.82 -9.31
N HIS A 77 24.26 -10.93 -9.54
CA HIS A 77 24.03 -9.72 -8.74
C HIS A 77 22.68 -9.75 -8.02
N GLU A 78 22.12 -10.94 -7.80
CA GLU A 78 20.91 -11.12 -6.99
C GLU A 78 21.15 -10.67 -5.54
N ARG A 79 20.16 -10.00 -4.96
CA ARG A 79 20.20 -9.57 -3.57
C ARG A 79 19.03 -10.17 -2.81
N LEU A 80 19.33 -10.69 -1.63
CA LEU A 80 18.33 -11.16 -0.68
C LEU A 80 17.94 -10.00 0.24
N TRP A 81 16.64 -9.75 0.37
CA TRP A 81 16.10 -8.90 1.42
C TRP A 81 15.72 -9.76 2.62
N TYR A 82 16.56 -9.73 3.65
CA TYR A 82 16.40 -10.52 4.88
C TYR A 82 15.37 -9.94 5.86
N GLY A 83 14.94 -10.75 6.83
CA GLY A 83 14.06 -10.32 7.91
C GLY A 83 12.59 -10.24 7.52
N GLN A 84 12.21 -10.93 6.44
CA GLN A 84 10.82 -10.99 5.99
C GLN A 84 10.15 -12.21 6.63
N SER A 85 8.96 -12.01 7.18
CA SER A 85 8.13 -13.08 7.73
C SER A 85 6.82 -13.08 6.98
N TYR A 86 6.48 -14.21 6.36
CA TYR A 86 5.21 -14.42 5.69
C TYR A 86 4.41 -15.47 6.45
N GLU A 87 3.24 -15.10 6.94
CA GLU A 87 2.36 -15.98 7.74
C GLU A 87 3.05 -16.68 8.92
N GLY A 88 4.04 -16.02 9.54
CA GLY A 88 4.81 -16.55 10.66
C GLY A 88 6.00 -17.42 10.28
N VAL A 89 6.24 -17.63 8.98
CA VAL A 89 7.42 -18.35 8.48
C VAL A 89 8.52 -17.34 8.12
N PRO A 90 9.73 -17.45 8.69
CA PRO A 90 10.86 -16.65 8.29
C PRO A 90 11.31 -16.95 6.85
N GLY A 91 11.70 -15.91 6.13
CA GLY A 91 12.24 -16.04 4.79
C GLY A 91 12.89 -14.77 4.27
N VAL A 92 13.07 -14.73 2.95
CA VAL A 92 13.76 -13.66 2.24
C VAL A 92 13.00 -13.31 0.96
N ASP A 93 12.96 -12.03 0.61
CA ASP A 93 12.53 -11.62 -0.73
C ASP A 93 13.72 -11.66 -1.69
N LEU A 94 13.49 -12.26 -2.86
CA LEU A 94 14.48 -12.42 -3.92
C LEU A 94 14.42 -11.21 -4.85
N VAL A 95 15.42 -10.33 -4.80
CA VAL A 95 15.51 -9.16 -5.67
C VAL A 95 16.58 -9.38 -6.72
N THR A 96 16.17 -9.69 -7.94
CA THR A 96 17.08 -10.00 -9.05
C THR A 96 17.07 -8.86 -10.08
N PRO A 97 18.25 -8.33 -10.48
CA PRO A 97 18.31 -7.38 -11.59
C PRO A 97 17.88 -8.03 -12.91
N LEU A 98 16.97 -7.38 -13.64
CA LEU A 98 16.65 -7.68 -15.03
C LEU A 98 17.43 -6.71 -15.92
N ARG A 99 18.39 -7.21 -16.69
CA ARG A 99 19.15 -6.41 -17.68
C ARG A 99 18.33 -6.22 -18.95
N LEU A 100 18.04 -4.97 -19.27
CA LEU A 100 17.34 -4.58 -20.49
C LEU A 100 18.32 -4.49 -21.68
N PRO A 101 17.83 -4.54 -22.93
CA PRO A 101 18.66 -4.40 -24.12
C PRO A 101 19.39 -3.05 -24.25
N ASP A 102 18.88 -2.00 -23.59
CA ASP A 102 19.47 -0.66 -23.56
C ASP A 102 20.61 -0.52 -22.54
N GLY A 103 20.98 -1.61 -21.86
CA GLY A 103 22.08 -1.65 -20.89
C GLY A 103 21.69 -1.22 -19.48
N VAL A 104 20.44 -0.78 -19.26
CA VAL A 104 19.93 -0.45 -17.94
C VAL A 104 19.44 -1.72 -17.22
N ALA A 105 19.57 -1.74 -15.89
CA ALA A 105 19.04 -2.82 -15.06
C ALA A 105 17.83 -2.32 -14.25
N VAL A 106 16.80 -3.15 -14.18
CA VAL A 106 15.62 -2.94 -13.33
C VAL A 106 15.64 -4.00 -12.23
N PHE A 107 15.63 -3.59 -10.97
CA PHE A 107 15.47 -4.55 -9.87
C PHE A 107 14.05 -5.10 -9.88
N VAL A 108 13.92 -6.41 -9.99
CA VAL A 108 12.65 -7.12 -9.93
C VAL A 108 12.59 -7.87 -8.61
N ASP A 109 11.62 -7.48 -7.78
CA ASP A 109 11.20 -8.30 -6.67
C ASP A 109 10.46 -9.53 -7.22
N ARG A 110 11.06 -10.70 -7.05
CA ARG A 110 10.53 -11.99 -7.51
C ARG A 110 9.66 -12.67 -6.46
N GLY A 111 9.51 -12.04 -5.30
CA GLY A 111 8.73 -12.50 -4.18
C GLY A 111 9.54 -13.25 -3.14
N TRP A 112 8.78 -13.77 -2.17
CA TRP A 112 9.28 -14.36 -0.96
C TRP A 112 9.61 -15.85 -1.13
N ALA A 113 10.72 -16.27 -0.54
CA ALA A 113 11.10 -17.66 -0.37
C ALA A 113 11.36 -17.98 1.11
N PRO A 114 10.91 -19.14 1.61
CA PRO A 114 11.21 -19.56 2.97
C PRO A 114 12.71 -19.75 3.15
N SER A 115 13.26 -19.33 4.30
CA SER A 115 14.64 -19.68 4.66
C SER A 115 14.64 -21.12 5.17
N PRO A 116 15.48 -22.03 4.65
CA PRO A 116 15.60 -23.40 5.17
C PRO A 116 15.94 -23.41 6.67
N ASP A 117 16.71 -22.43 7.11
CA ASP A 117 17.19 -22.22 8.48
C ASP A 117 16.04 -21.81 9.42
N ALA A 118 14.93 -21.30 8.86
CA ALA A 118 13.74 -20.85 9.57
C ALA A 118 12.93 -21.98 10.23
N TYR A 119 13.06 -23.21 9.74
CA TYR A 119 12.36 -24.38 10.28
C TYR A 119 12.99 -24.92 11.56
N HIS A 120 14.18 -24.43 11.92
CA HIS A 120 14.97 -24.90 13.04
C HIS A 120 15.35 -23.74 13.97
N VAL A 121 14.35 -23.07 14.55
CA VAL A 121 14.54 -22.24 15.76
C VAL A 121 13.56 -22.68 16.82
#